data_AF-A0A951CP82-F1
#
_entry.id   AF-A0A951CP82-F1
#
_cell.length_a   1.000
_cell.length_b   1.000
_cell.length_c   1.000
_cell.angle_alpha   90.00
_cell.angle_beta   90.00
_cell.angle_gamma   90.00
#
_symmetry.space_group_name_H-M   'P 1'
#
loop_
_entity.id
_entity.type
_entity.pdbx_description
1 polymer ?
#
loop_
_entity_poly.entity_id
_entity_poly.type
_entity_poly.pdbx_seq_one_letter_code
_entity_poly.pdbx_strand_id
1 'polypeptide(L)'
;MADDAAAPRWLDESDWLAEADAHRRRVAKFLALYRQGRPHPVSDFLFRYYNMRPGQLRCWHPGYGAVLAGADAKRRYHGRRGYTATREGVTVSDAFLRSRLPTVHFVAR
;
A
#
# COMPACT_ATOMS: atom_id res chain seq x y z
N MET A 1 -15.37 -21.49 14.00
CA MET A 1 -13.92 -21.29 13.86
C MET A 1 -13.67 -19.84 14.20
N ALA A 2 -13.16 -19.57 15.41
CA ALA A 2 -12.97 -18.21 15.89
C ALA A 2 -11.96 -17.50 14.98
N ASP A 3 -12.39 -16.38 14.40
CA ASP A 3 -11.58 -15.51 13.56
C ASP A 3 -10.53 -14.87 14.48
N ASP A 4 -9.28 -15.36 14.41
CA ASP A 4 -8.14 -14.74 15.07
C ASP A 4 -7.77 -13.46 14.28
N ALA A 5 -8.71 -12.51 14.27
CA ALA A 5 -8.48 -11.18 13.75
C ALA A 5 -7.52 -10.51 14.72
N ALA A 6 -6.22 -10.61 14.44
CA ALA A 6 -5.17 -9.90 15.14
C ALA A 6 -5.63 -8.44 15.37
N ALA A 7 -5.52 -7.98 16.62
CA ALA A 7 -6.01 -6.67 17.01
C ALA A 7 -5.49 -5.58 16.05
N PRO A 8 -6.33 -4.60 15.68
CA PRO A 8 -5.94 -3.61 14.68
C PRO A 8 -4.68 -2.87 15.12
N ARG A 9 -3.71 -2.76 14.21
CA ARG A 9 -2.49 -1.96 14.41
C ARG A 9 -2.85 -0.49 14.21
N TRP A 10 -3.06 0.20 15.31
CA TRP A 10 -3.26 1.65 15.31
C TRP A 10 -1.95 2.36 15.00
N LEU A 11 -2.01 3.30 14.06
CA LEU A 11 -0.89 4.16 13.71
C LEU A 11 -1.30 5.62 13.84
N ASP A 12 -0.63 6.32 14.75
CA ASP A 12 -0.75 7.76 14.88
C ASP A 12 -0.24 8.47 13.63
N GLU A 13 -0.74 9.69 13.41
CA GLU A 13 -0.49 10.43 12.17
C GLU A 13 1.01 10.63 11.91
N SER A 14 1.79 10.97 12.93
CA SER A 14 3.24 11.11 12.82
C SER A 14 3.94 9.82 12.39
N ASP A 15 3.49 8.69 12.92
CA ASP A 15 4.20 7.42 12.82
C ASP A 15 4.03 6.84 11.42
N TRP A 16 2.79 6.77 10.93
CA TRP A 16 2.57 6.28 9.57
C TRP A 16 3.08 7.26 8.52
N LEU A 17 3.10 8.57 8.79
CA LEU A 17 3.75 9.53 7.88
C LEU A 17 5.26 9.28 7.79
N ALA A 18 5.91 8.97 8.92
CA ALA A 18 7.32 8.61 8.92
C ALA A 18 7.58 7.31 8.12
N GLU A 19 6.73 6.29 8.28
CA GLU A 19 6.81 5.05 7.49
C GLU A 19 6.59 5.30 5.99
N ALA A 20 5.56 6.09 5.64
CA ALA A 20 5.24 6.47 4.27
C ALA A 20 6.38 7.26 3.62
N ASP A 21 7.03 8.14 4.37
CA ASP A 21 8.15 8.92 3.89
C ASP A 21 9.42 8.09 3.72
N ALA A 22 9.69 7.17 4.65
CA ALA A 22 10.77 6.20 4.51
C ALA A 22 10.58 5.33 3.26
N HIS A 23 9.35 4.86 2.99
CA HIS A 23 9.01 4.16 1.76
C HIS A 23 9.25 5.02 0.52
N ARG A 24 8.76 6.25 0.54
CA ARG A 24 8.94 7.22 -0.56
C ARG A 24 10.42 7.42 -0.91
N ARG A 25 11.31 7.54 0.10
CA ARG A 25 12.76 7.65 -0.10
C ARG A 25 13.35 6.39 -0.75
N ARG A 26 12.99 5.20 -0.25
CA ARG A 26 13.47 3.92 -0.84
C ARG A 26 13.05 3.79 -2.31
N VAL A 27 11.79 4.07 -2.61
CA VAL A 27 11.26 4.01 -3.98
C VAL A 27 11.89 5.08 -4.86
N ALA A 28 12.14 6.28 -4.35
CA ALA A 28 12.83 7.33 -5.11
C ALA A 28 14.23 6.90 -5.54
N LYS A 29 15.00 6.25 -4.66
CA LYS A 29 16.32 5.68 -5.00
C LYS A 29 16.21 4.64 -6.12
N PHE A 30 15.25 3.72 -6.01
CA PHE A 30 15.01 2.70 -7.05
C PHE A 30 14.63 3.33 -8.40
N LEU A 31 13.70 4.30 -8.39
CA LEU A 31 13.26 4.97 -9.61
C LEU A 31 14.33 5.87 -10.23
N ALA A 32 15.23 6.43 -9.43
CA ALA A 32 16.37 7.21 -9.94
C ALA A 32 17.30 6.35 -10.79
N LEU A 33 17.59 5.12 -10.35
CA LEU A 33 18.41 4.16 -11.13
C LEU A 33 17.75 3.84 -12.47
N TYR A 34 16.44 3.63 -12.50
CA TYR A 34 15.69 3.40 -13.74
C TYR A 34 15.76 4.61 -14.69
N ARG A 35 15.66 5.83 -14.17
CA ARG A 35 15.68 7.07 -14.98
C ARG A 35 17.04 7.40 -15.61
N GLN A 36 18.12 6.72 -15.21
CA GLN A 36 19.44 6.91 -15.80
C GLN A 36 19.57 6.33 -17.23
N GLY A 37 18.50 5.75 -17.78
CA GLY A 37 18.43 5.36 -19.20
C GLY A 37 19.30 4.16 -19.56
N ARG A 38 19.88 3.47 -18.56
CA ARG A 38 20.62 2.23 -18.77
C ARG A 38 19.63 1.07 -18.89
N PRO A 39 19.72 0.26 -19.97
CA PRO A 39 18.92 -0.95 -20.10
C PRO A 39 19.08 -1.84 -18.85
N HIS A 40 17.96 -2.29 -18.30
CA HIS A 40 17.96 -3.18 -17.14
C HIS A 40 16.83 -4.20 -17.29
N PRO A 41 17.13 -5.47 -17.60
CA PRO A 41 16.14 -6.46 -18.04
C PRO A 41 14.90 -6.56 -17.14
N VAL A 42 15.10 -6.56 -15.82
CA VAL A 42 14.00 -6.63 -14.84
C VAL A 42 13.18 -5.34 -14.83
N SER A 43 13.82 -4.18 -14.92
CA SER A 43 13.13 -2.89 -14.83
C SER A 43 12.35 -2.62 -16.11
N ASP A 44 12.97 -2.90 -17.26
CA ASP A 44 12.33 -2.77 -18.57
C ASP A 44 11.10 -3.68 -18.66
N PHE A 45 11.19 -4.90 -18.13
CA PHE A 45 10.03 -5.78 -18.01
C PHE A 45 8.93 -5.16 -17.13
N LEU A 46 9.23 -4.71 -15.92
CA LEU A 46 8.24 -4.12 -15.02
C LEU A 46 7.54 -2.88 -15.62
N PHE A 47 8.30 -1.99 -16.24
CA PHE A 47 7.80 -0.70 -16.70
C PHE A 47 7.23 -0.71 -18.12
N ARG A 48 7.75 -1.56 -19.02
CA ARG A 48 7.30 -1.66 -20.42
C ARG A 48 6.30 -2.79 -20.62
N TYR A 49 6.52 -3.97 -20.05
CA TYR A 49 5.61 -5.10 -20.23
C TYR A 49 4.36 -4.96 -19.36
N TYR A 50 4.52 -4.69 -18.06
CA TYR A 50 3.39 -4.53 -17.13
C TYR A 50 2.88 -3.09 -17.02
N ASN A 51 3.47 -2.13 -17.73
CA ASN A 51 3.09 -0.71 -17.69
C ASN A 51 2.99 -0.15 -16.24
N MET A 52 3.85 -0.62 -15.34
CA MET A 52 3.77 -0.25 -13.93
C MET A 52 4.08 1.24 -13.75
N ARG A 53 3.15 2.01 -13.18
CA ARG A 53 3.32 3.46 -13.10
C ARG A 53 4.19 3.82 -11.88
N PRO A 54 5.24 4.66 -12.02
CA PRO A 54 6.05 5.09 -10.88
C PRO A 54 5.25 5.73 -9.74
N GLY A 55 4.13 6.39 -10.05
CA GLY A 55 3.21 6.94 -9.04
C GLY A 55 2.56 5.86 -8.17
N GLN A 56 2.30 4.67 -8.71
CA GLN A 56 1.76 3.54 -7.93
C GLN A 56 2.80 3.03 -6.93
N LEU A 57 4.07 2.89 -7.35
CA LEU A 57 5.16 2.44 -6.49
C LEU A 57 5.43 3.40 -5.32
N ARG A 58 5.29 4.71 -5.55
CA ARG A 58 5.49 5.73 -4.50
C ARG A 58 4.40 5.72 -3.43
N CYS A 59 3.24 5.16 -3.71
CA CYS A 59 2.18 5.07 -2.73
C CYS A 59 2.53 4.00 -1.70
N TRP A 60 2.76 4.44 -0.46
CA TRP A 60 2.90 3.52 0.66
C TRP A 60 1.53 2.96 1.07
N HIS A 61 1.52 1.72 1.52
CA HIS A 61 0.33 1.03 1.98
C HIS A 61 0.63 0.37 3.33
N PRO A 62 -0.17 0.63 4.39
CA PRO A 62 0.09 0.06 5.73
C PRO A 62 -0.20 -1.45 5.83
N GLY A 63 -0.83 -2.04 4.81
CA GLY A 63 -1.35 -3.40 4.87
C GLY A 63 -2.76 -3.48 5.47
N TYR A 64 -3.31 -4.70 5.49
CA TYR A 64 -4.58 -4.99 6.18
C TYR A 64 -4.35 -5.03 7.70
N GLY A 65 -5.41 -4.74 8.47
CA GLY A 65 -5.36 -4.71 9.93
C GLY A 65 -4.80 -3.43 10.53
N ALA A 66 -4.27 -2.50 9.71
CA ALA A 66 -3.81 -1.20 10.19
C ALA A 66 -4.92 -0.14 10.12
N VAL A 67 -4.97 0.76 11.10
CA VAL A 67 -5.83 1.95 11.08
C VAL A 67 -4.97 3.21 11.15
N LEU A 68 -5.08 4.05 10.13
CA LEU A 68 -4.33 5.31 10.01
C LEU A 68 -5.13 6.46 10.61
N ALA A 69 -4.64 7.04 11.70
CA ALA A 69 -5.24 8.21 12.32
C ALA A 69 -4.88 9.50 11.55
N GLY A 70 -5.64 10.57 11.83
CA GLY A 70 -5.35 11.92 11.36
C GLY A 70 -6.03 12.35 10.05
N ALA A 71 -5.95 13.65 9.77
CA ALA A 71 -6.55 14.26 8.58
C ALA A 71 -5.81 13.86 7.29
N ASP A 72 -4.51 13.61 7.39
CA ASP A 72 -3.65 13.16 6.30
C ASP A 72 -4.09 11.78 5.77
N ALA A 73 -4.62 10.92 6.64
CA ALA A 73 -5.10 9.60 6.26
C ALA A 73 -6.32 9.72 5.34
N LYS A 74 -7.30 10.54 5.74
CA LYS A 74 -8.48 10.86 4.92
C LYS A 74 -8.05 11.50 3.60
N ARG A 75 -7.18 12.51 3.62
CA ARG A 75 -6.72 13.18 2.40
C ARG A 75 -6.05 12.23 1.40
N ARG A 76 -5.21 11.30 1.87
CA ARG A 76 -4.43 10.41 0.98
C ARG A 76 -5.17 9.15 0.52
N TYR A 77 -6.09 8.63 1.32
CA TYR A 77 -6.69 7.32 1.10
C TYR A 77 -8.21 7.32 0.93
N HIS A 78 -8.93 8.41 1.28
CA HIS A 78 -10.36 8.48 1.03
C HIS A 78 -10.67 8.38 -0.47
N GLY A 79 -11.63 7.52 -0.84
CA GLY A 79 -11.99 7.23 -2.23
C GLY A 79 -10.98 6.35 -2.98
N ARG A 80 -9.84 5.99 -2.37
CA ARG A 80 -8.91 5.04 -2.98
C ARG A 80 -9.47 3.62 -2.87
N ARG A 81 -9.44 2.89 -3.98
CA ARG A 81 -9.90 1.48 -4.04
C ARG A 81 -9.30 0.66 -2.89
N GLY A 82 -10.18 0.00 -2.15
CA GLY A 82 -9.83 -0.89 -1.05
C GLY A 82 -9.71 -0.23 0.32
N TYR A 83 -9.83 1.09 0.41
CA TYR A 83 -9.84 1.82 1.68
C TYR A 83 -11.23 2.29 2.05
N THR A 84 -11.50 2.31 3.36
CA THR A 84 -12.71 2.91 3.93
C THR A 84 -12.33 3.85 5.08
N ALA A 85 -13.08 4.95 5.21
CA ALA A 85 -12.96 5.84 6.35
C ALA A 85 -13.86 5.35 7.49
N THR A 86 -13.36 5.48 8.71
CA THR A 86 -14.02 5.15 9.97
C THR A 86 -14.02 6.39 10.87
N ARG A 87 -14.62 6.29 12.05
CA ARG A 87 -14.57 7.39 13.03
C ARG A 87 -13.13 7.62 13.50
N GLU A 88 -12.36 6.54 13.60
CA GLU A 88 -11.04 6.52 14.22
C GLU A 88 -9.90 6.73 13.20
N GLY A 89 -10.16 6.56 11.90
CA GLY A 89 -9.13 6.72 10.87
C GLY A 89 -9.50 6.15 9.51
N VAL A 90 -8.51 5.85 8.69
CA VAL A 90 -8.68 5.14 7.41
C VAL A 90 -8.03 3.76 7.48
N THR A 91 -8.73 2.74 7.01
CA THR A 91 -8.26 1.35 7.01
C THR A 91 -8.62 0.64 5.70
N VAL A 92 -8.01 -0.51 5.45
CA VAL A 92 -8.40 -1.38 4.34
C VAL A 92 -9.74 -2.03 4.68
N SER A 93 -10.71 -1.96 3.76
CA SER A 93 -12.05 -2.47 4.07
C SER A 93 -12.11 -4.00 4.08
N ASP A 94 -12.91 -4.54 5.01
CA ASP A 94 -13.18 -5.99 5.08
C ASP A 94 -13.80 -6.51 3.79
N ALA A 95 -14.74 -5.77 3.19
CA ALA A 95 -15.32 -6.10 1.89
C ALA A 95 -14.26 -6.24 0.79
N PHE A 96 -13.25 -5.35 0.79
CA PHE A 96 -12.15 -5.45 -0.16
C PHE A 96 -11.30 -6.70 0.12
N LEU A 97 -10.97 -6.98 1.38
CA LEU A 97 -10.23 -8.19 1.74
C LEU A 97 -10.96 -9.45 1.29
N ARG A 98 -12.27 -9.57 1.58
CA ARG A 98 -13.10 -10.72 1.14
C ARG A 98 -13.08 -10.91 -0.37
N SER A 99 -13.12 -9.80 -1.13
CA SER A 99 -13.02 -9.87 -2.61
C SER A 99 -11.68 -10.44 -3.10
N ARG A 100 -10.64 -10.43 -2.25
CA ARG A 100 -9.29 -10.92 -2.57
C ARG A 100 -9.01 -12.31 -2.00
N LEU A 101 -9.83 -12.85 -1.11
CA LEU A 101 -9.64 -14.18 -0.50
C LEU A 101 -9.42 -15.29 -1.54
N PRO A 102 -10.17 -15.37 -2.66
CA PRO A 102 -9.90 -16.40 -3.67
C PRO A 102 -8.48 -16.34 -4.24
N THR A 103 -7.96 -15.13 -4.48
CA THR A 103 -6.57 -14.93 -4.93
C THR A 103 -5.58 -15.34 -3.85
N VAL A 104 -5.82 -14.98 -2.58
CA VAL A 104 -4.94 -15.35 -1.46
C VAL A 104 -4.88 -16.87 -1.32
N HIS A 105 -6.02 -17.56 -1.35
CA HIS A 105 -6.07 -19.02 -1.28
C HIS A 105 -5.40 -19.70 -2.47
N PHE A 106 -5.46 -19.11 -3.66
CA PHE A 106 -4.75 -19.63 -4.82
C PHE A 106 -3.23 -19.52 -4.67
N VAL A 107 -2.72 -18.37 -4.18
CA VAL A 107 -1.28 -18.11 -4.05
C VAL A 107 -0.65 -18.84 -2.85
N ALA A 108 -1.41 -19.06 -1.78
CA ALA A 108 -0.93 -19.70 -0.55
C ALA A 108 -0.91 -21.25 -0.60
N ARG A 109 -1.23 -21.84 -1.75
CA ARG A 109 -1.17 -23.30 -1.97
C ARG A 109 0.22 -23.76 -2.34
#